data_AF-A0A811PW13-F1
#
_entry.id   AF-A0A811PW13-F1
#
_cell.length_a   1.000
_cell.length_b   1.000
_cell.length_c   1.000
_cell.angle_alpha   90.00
_cell.angle_beta   90.00
_cell.angle_gamma   90.00
#
_symmetry.space_group_name_H-M   'P 1'
#
loop_
_entity.id
_entity.type
_entity.pdbx_description
1 polymer ?
#
loop_
_entity_poly.entity_id
_entity_poly.type
_entity_poly.pdbx_seq_one_letter_code
_entity_poly.pdbx_strand_id
1 'polypeptide(L)'
;MFAEMLKSDVEHLRVGDTTKIGLAAKCQEYLDISDKHYAYRVRDRLRREVLVPLRKALELPEVYMCACKFEELPYARVASLAMNKYKEVFHKHDKHRVAGFFDEIRHKPWQLATGQA
;
A
#
# COMPACT_ATOMS: atom_id res chain seq x y z
N MET A 1 10.38 -6.14 -13.71
CA MET A 1 11.13 -7.41 -13.56
C MET A 1 10.47 -8.36 -12.57
N PHE A 2 10.39 -8.05 -11.26
CA PHE A 2 9.85 -8.99 -10.25
C PHE A 2 8.34 -9.25 -10.36
N ALA A 3 7.51 -8.19 -10.48
CA ALA A 3 6.06 -8.34 -10.60
C ALA A 3 5.64 -9.12 -11.86
N GLU A 4 6.32 -8.89 -12.99
CA GLU A 4 6.09 -9.62 -14.24
C GLU A 4 6.46 -11.11 -14.11
N MET A 5 7.55 -11.42 -13.38
CA MET A 5 7.91 -12.82 -13.09
C MET A 5 6.86 -13.50 -12.24
N LEU A 6 6.38 -12.85 -11.17
CA LEU A 6 5.28 -13.39 -10.35
C LEU A 6 4.00 -13.59 -11.15
N LYS A 7 3.65 -12.64 -12.03
CA LYS A 7 2.47 -12.74 -12.88
C LYS A 7 2.58 -13.93 -13.83
N SER A 8 3.72 -14.10 -14.49
CA SER A 8 4.00 -15.26 -15.34
C SER A 8 3.87 -16.57 -14.56
N ASP A 9 4.43 -16.65 -13.36
CA ASP A 9 4.37 -17.84 -12.52
C ASP A 9 2.93 -18.18 -12.11
N VAL A 10 2.11 -17.18 -11.78
CA VAL A 10 0.68 -17.37 -11.47
C VAL A 10 -0.10 -17.88 -12.68
N GLU A 11 0.18 -17.38 -13.89
CA GLU A 11 -0.47 -17.89 -15.10
C GLU A 11 -0.02 -19.33 -15.43
N HIS A 12 1.26 -19.66 -15.25
CA HIS A 12 1.73 -21.04 -15.41
C HIS A 12 1.10 -22.00 -14.40
N LEU A 13 0.90 -21.57 -13.15
CA LEU A 13 0.17 -22.34 -12.13
C LEU A 13 -1.29 -22.58 -12.53
N ARG A 14 -1.97 -21.57 -13.09
CA ARG A 14 -3.36 -21.71 -13.58
C ARG A 14 -3.48 -22.73 -14.71
N VAL A 15 -2.46 -22.83 -15.55
CA VAL A 15 -2.38 -23.79 -16.67
C VAL A 15 -1.85 -25.16 -16.22
N GLY A 16 -1.42 -25.29 -14.95
CA GLY A 16 -0.87 -26.53 -14.39
C GLY A 16 0.56 -26.85 -14.84
N ASP A 17 1.24 -25.91 -15.52
CA ASP A 17 2.61 -26.08 -16.02
C ASP A 17 3.62 -25.70 -14.94
N THR A 18 3.88 -26.64 -14.02
CA THR A 18 4.80 -26.44 -12.89
C THR A 18 6.27 -26.39 -13.30
N THR A 19 6.61 -26.83 -14.52
CA THR A 19 7.99 -26.87 -15.02
C THR A 19 8.56 -25.47 -15.35
N LYS A 20 7.67 -24.47 -15.47
CA LYS A 20 8.02 -23.10 -15.86
C LYS A 20 7.96 -22.08 -14.72
N ILE A 21 7.74 -22.51 -13.47
CA ILE A 21 7.71 -21.61 -12.31
C ILE A 21 9.12 -21.04 -12.10
N GLY A 22 9.29 -19.76 -12.45
CA GLY A 22 10.57 -19.18 -12.80
C GLY A 22 11.20 -18.32 -11.72
N LEU A 23 10.54 -17.99 -10.61
CA LEU A 23 11.13 -17.09 -9.62
C LEU A 23 12.41 -17.67 -8.98
N ALA A 24 12.38 -18.93 -8.56
CA ALA A 24 13.55 -19.62 -8.01
C ALA A 24 14.59 -19.94 -9.10
N ALA A 25 14.13 -20.32 -10.31
CA ALA A 25 15.01 -20.69 -11.41
C ALA A 25 15.72 -19.49 -12.07
N LYS A 26 15.12 -18.28 -12.04
CA LYS A 26 15.68 -17.08 -12.67
C LYS A 26 16.48 -16.19 -11.73
N CYS A 27 16.31 -16.31 -10.42
CA CYS A 27 16.99 -15.45 -9.45
C CYS A 27 17.91 -16.24 -8.54
N GLN A 28 19.22 -16.01 -8.70
CA GLN A 28 20.31 -16.61 -7.91
C GLN A 28 20.07 -16.51 -6.39
N GLU A 29 19.42 -15.43 -5.95
CA GLU A 29 19.07 -15.15 -4.55
C GLU A 29 18.18 -16.21 -3.89
N TYR A 30 17.53 -17.08 -4.68
CA TYR A 30 16.58 -18.08 -4.19
C TYR A 30 17.06 -19.54 -4.32
N LEU A 31 18.26 -19.78 -4.88
CA LEU A 31 18.74 -21.14 -5.16
C LEU A 31 19.08 -21.96 -3.92
N ASP A 32 19.54 -21.32 -2.83
CA ASP A 32 20.06 -22.01 -1.63
C ASP A 32 19.33 -21.63 -0.33
N ILE A 33 18.09 -21.16 -0.42
CA ILE A 33 17.28 -20.83 0.76
C ILE A 33 16.22 -21.89 1.04
N SER A 34 16.14 -22.29 2.31
CA SER A 34 15.06 -23.13 2.83
C SER A 34 13.68 -22.56 2.47
N ASP A 35 12.72 -23.43 2.17
CA ASP A 35 11.32 -23.10 1.81
C ASP A 35 10.67 -22.04 2.72
N LYS A 36 10.91 -22.12 4.03
CA LYS A 36 10.41 -21.14 5.01
C LYS A 36 10.97 -19.74 4.75
N HIS A 37 12.25 -19.65 4.41
CA HIS A 37 12.93 -18.40 4.09
C HIS A 37 12.58 -17.92 2.69
N TYR A 38 12.34 -18.83 1.73
CA TYR A 38 11.85 -18.50 0.40
C TYR A 38 10.54 -17.72 0.45
N ALA A 39 9.51 -18.27 1.08
CA ALA A 39 8.20 -17.61 1.17
C ALA A 39 8.30 -16.22 1.82
N TYR A 40 9.12 -16.08 2.87
CA TYR A 40 9.37 -14.80 3.52
C TYR A 40 10.03 -13.78 2.57
N ARG A 41 11.10 -14.17 1.87
CA ARG A 41 11.85 -13.30 0.96
C ARG A 41 11.00 -12.82 -0.22
N VAL A 42 10.24 -13.72 -0.83
CA VAL A 42 9.33 -13.38 -1.93
C VAL A 42 8.26 -12.39 -1.45
N ARG A 43 7.66 -12.64 -0.28
CA ARG A 43 6.65 -11.75 0.30
C ARG A 43 7.22 -10.38 0.66
N ASP A 44 8.42 -10.32 1.24
CA ASP A 44 9.08 -9.05 1.58
C ASP A 44 9.40 -8.25 0.32
N ARG A 45 9.91 -8.91 -0.73
CA ARG A 45 10.17 -8.28 -2.03
C ARG A 45 8.89 -7.75 -2.68
N LEU A 46 7.81 -8.53 -2.70
CA LEU A 46 6.50 -8.07 -3.16
C LEU A 46 6.01 -6.85 -2.38
N ARG A 47 6.17 -6.88 -1.05
CA ARG A 47 5.81 -5.74 -0.20
C ARG A 47 6.59 -4.49 -0.59
N ARG A 48 7.91 -4.59 -0.76
CA ARG A 48 8.81 -3.44 -1.02
C ARG A 48 8.71 -2.90 -2.43
N GLU A 49 8.71 -3.77 -3.45
CA GLU A 49 8.78 -3.35 -4.84
C GLU A 49 7.41 -3.03 -5.45
N VAL A 50 6.33 -3.61 -4.92
CA VAL A 50 4.99 -3.47 -5.51
C VAL A 50 4.02 -2.80 -4.54
N LEU A 51 3.77 -3.40 -3.37
CA LEU A 51 2.70 -2.92 -2.49
C LEU A 51 3.00 -1.56 -1.87
N VAL A 52 4.23 -1.32 -1.41
CA VAL A 52 4.59 -0.03 -0.79
C VAL A 52 4.51 1.13 -1.81
N PRO A 53 5.11 1.04 -3.01
CA PRO A 53 4.96 2.07 -4.05
C PRO A 53 3.51 2.29 -4.45
N LEU A 54 2.71 1.23 -4.59
CA LEU A 54 1.29 1.35 -4.93
C LEU A 54 0.51 2.09 -3.85
N ARG A 55 0.70 1.75 -2.57
CA ARG A 55 0.04 2.45 -1.46
C ARG A 55 0.48 3.92 -1.36
N LYS A 56 1.73 4.22 -1.69
CA LYS A 56 2.25 5.60 -1.79
C LYS A 56 1.56 6.38 -2.90
N ALA A 57 1.46 5.81 -4.11
CA ALA A 57 0.78 6.45 -5.23
C ALA A 57 -0.71 6.70 -4.96
N LEU A 58 -1.35 5.80 -4.22
CA LEU A 58 -2.74 5.97 -3.77
C LEU A 58 -2.90 6.92 -2.58
N GLU A 59 -1.80 7.38 -1.97
CA GLU A 59 -1.75 8.25 -0.79
C GLU A 59 -2.57 7.71 0.39
N LEU A 60 -2.45 6.41 0.65
CA LEU A 60 -3.15 5.79 1.77
C LEU A 60 -2.62 6.31 3.12
N PRO A 61 -3.50 6.57 4.10
CA PRO A 61 -3.08 7.14 5.38
C PRO A 61 -2.08 6.26 6.13
N GLU A 62 -2.16 4.95 5.99
CA GLU A 62 -1.25 4.01 6.63
C GLU A 62 0.22 4.23 6.22
N VAL A 63 0.47 4.75 5.01
CA VAL A 63 1.83 5.06 4.54
C VAL A 63 2.45 6.17 5.39
N TYR A 64 1.69 7.24 5.62
CA TYR A 64 2.11 8.40 6.39
C TYR A 64 2.18 8.07 7.88
N MET A 65 1.18 7.35 8.40
CA MET A 65 1.13 6.92 9.80
C MET A 65 2.31 6.01 10.15
N CYS A 66 2.64 5.03 9.31
CA CYS A 66 3.79 4.15 9.55
C CYS A 66 5.14 4.88 9.48
N ALA A 67 5.20 6.00 8.75
CA ALA A 67 6.38 6.84 8.68
C ALA A 67 6.37 7.97 9.72
N CYS A 68 5.36 8.02 10.60
CA CYS A 68 5.11 9.10 11.56
C CYS A 68 5.04 10.51 10.93
N LYS A 69 4.69 10.61 9.65
CA LYS A 69 4.60 11.86 8.87
C LYS A 69 3.15 12.34 8.78
N PHE A 70 2.54 12.63 9.92
CA PHE A 70 1.14 13.06 9.95
C PHE A 70 0.94 14.41 9.26
N GLU A 71 1.93 15.30 9.34
CA GLU A 71 1.98 16.60 8.71
C GLU A 71 1.87 16.56 7.17
N GLU A 72 2.33 15.47 6.54
CA GLU A 72 2.27 15.28 5.08
C GLU A 72 0.95 14.64 4.63
N LEU A 73 0.08 14.19 5.55
CA LEU A 73 -1.14 13.45 5.22
C LEU A 73 -2.20 14.34 4.54
N PRO A 74 -2.68 13.99 3.33
CA PRO A 74 -3.72 14.76 2.64
C PRO A 74 -5.12 14.30 3.09
N TYR A 75 -5.68 14.92 4.15
CA TYR A 75 -7.00 14.56 4.70
C TYR A 75 -8.14 14.54 3.67
N ALA A 76 -8.09 15.41 2.65
CA ALA A 76 -9.09 15.46 1.58
C ALA A 76 -9.16 14.18 0.74
N ARG A 77 -8.06 13.43 0.64
CA ARG A 77 -7.99 12.17 -0.12
C ARG A 77 -8.23 10.94 0.72
N VAL A 78 -8.29 11.09 2.05
CA VAL A 78 -8.52 9.97 2.95
C VAL A 78 -9.97 9.52 2.81
N ALA A 79 -10.17 8.27 2.38
CA ALA A 79 -11.50 7.66 2.29
C ALA A 79 -12.23 7.73 3.65
N SER A 80 -13.54 7.97 3.62
CA SER A 80 -14.37 8.10 4.83
C SER A 80 -14.27 6.90 5.77
N LEU A 81 -14.17 5.68 5.23
CA LEU A 81 -13.93 4.46 6.00
C LEU A 81 -12.61 4.52 6.78
N ALA A 82 -11.53 4.99 6.15
CA ALA A 82 -10.23 5.14 6.80
C ALA A 82 -10.27 6.28 7.84
N MET A 83 -10.99 7.36 7.56
CA MET A 83 -11.20 8.46 8.51
C MET A 83 -11.89 7.98 9.80
N ASN A 84 -12.91 7.13 9.67
CA ASN A 84 -13.58 6.54 10.81
C ASN A 84 -12.70 5.53 11.55
N LYS A 85 -11.98 4.68 10.82
CA LYS A 85 -11.12 3.64 11.40
C LYS A 85 -9.96 4.21 12.22
N TYR A 86 -9.33 5.29 11.73
CA TYR A 86 -8.13 5.87 12.34
C TYR A 86 -8.38 7.18 13.10
N LYS A 87 -9.65 7.50 13.37
CA LYS A 87 -10.09 8.73 14.03
C LYS A 87 -9.27 9.11 15.26
N GLU A 88 -9.10 8.15 16.19
CA GLU A 88 -8.37 8.39 17.44
C GLU A 88 -6.89 8.66 17.21
N VAL A 89 -6.29 7.98 16.22
CA VAL A 89 -4.87 8.16 15.89
C VAL A 89 -4.65 9.55 15.28
N PHE A 90 -5.51 9.97 14.35
CA PHE A 90 -5.43 11.31 13.77
C PHE A 90 -5.65 12.40 14.83
N HIS A 91 -6.61 12.21 15.73
CA HIS A 91 -6.85 13.18 16.80
C HIS A 91 -5.67 13.28 17.78
N LYS A 92 -5.00 12.17 18.09
CA LYS A 92 -3.84 12.16 18.99
C LYS A 92 -2.61 12.84 18.39
N HIS A 93 -2.37 12.63 17.11
CA HIS A 93 -1.14 13.07 16.45
C HIS A 93 -1.27 14.40 15.70
N ASP A 94 -2.47 14.78 15.25
CA ASP A 94 -2.66 15.93 14.37
C ASP A 94 -4.05 16.60 14.57
N LYS A 95 -4.38 16.82 15.84
CA LYS A 95 -5.67 17.37 16.29
C LYS A 95 -6.10 18.63 15.53
N HIS A 96 -5.17 19.56 15.34
CA HIS A 96 -5.46 20.88 14.78
C HIS A 96 -5.85 20.80 13.30
N ARG A 97 -5.12 20.02 12.48
CA ARG A 97 -5.44 19.88 11.05
C ARG A 97 -6.73 19.09 10.85
N VAL A 98 -6.95 18.06 11.67
CA VAL A 98 -8.21 17.28 11.64
C VAL A 98 -9.42 18.17 11.95
N ALA A 99 -9.34 19.01 12.99
CA ALA A 99 -10.41 19.94 13.34
C ALA A 99 -10.67 20.95 12.21
N GLY A 100 -9.61 21.57 11.68
CA GLY A 100 -9.71 22.50 10.56
C GLY A 100 -10.34 21.87 9.31
N PHE A 101 -10.01 20.61 9.01
CA PHE A 101 -10.60 19.86 7.90
C PHE A 101 -12.11 19.64 8.08
N PHE A 102 -12.55 19.27 9.29
CA PHE A 102 -13.99 19.11 9.56
C PHE A 102 -14.76 20.44 9.51
N ASP A 103 -14.15 21.53 9.95
CA ASP A 103 -14.74 22.86 9.83
C ASP A 103 -14.85 23.28 8.36
N GLU A 104 -13.82 23.00 7.56
CA GLU A 104 -13.84 23.25 6.11
C GLU A 104 -14.94 22.43 5.41
N ILE A 105 -15.09 21.14 5.73
CA ILE A 105 -16.19 20.30 5.21
C ILE A 105 -17.56 20.89 5.58
N ARG A 106 -17.70 21.40 6.81
CA ARG A 106 -18.96 21.97 7.30
C ARG A 106 -19.34 23.24 6.53
N HIS A 107 -18.36 24.06 6.15
CA HIS A 107 -18.59 25.32 5.46
C HIS A 107 -18.63 25.19 3.93
N LYS A 108 -17.91 24.22 3.35
CA LYS A 108 -17.70 24.09 1.90
C LYS A 108 -17.78 22.63 1.40
N PRO A 109 -18.90 21.93 1.61
CA PRO A 109 -19.01 20.50 1.29
C PRO A 109 -18.85 20.19 -0.20
N TRP A 110 -19.30 21.09 -1.09
CA TRP A 110 -19.28 20.88 -2.54
C TRP A 110 -17.88 20.98 -3.16
N GLN A 111 -16.94 21.68 -2.53
CA GLN A 111 -15.60 21.90 -3.07
C GLN A 111 -14.66 20.70 -2.85
N LEU A 112 -14.94 19.87 -1.85
CA LEU A 112 -14.18 18.65 -1.55
C LEU A 112 -14.77 17.40 -2.22
N ALA A 113 -16.04 17.43 -2.63
CA ALA A 113 -16.70 16.33 -3.33
C ALA A 113 -16.25 16.19 -4.79
N THR A 114 -15.77 17.28 -5.41
CA THR A 114 -15.16 17.27 -6.73
C THR A 114 -13.69 16.85 -6.57
N GLY A 115 -13.44 15.54 -6.52
CA GLY A 115 -12.09 15.01 -6.64
C GLY A 115 -11.44 15.59 -7.90
N GLN A 116 -10.40 16.40 -7.72
CA GLN A 116 -9.54 16.81 -8.83
C GLN A 116 -8.95 15.53 -9.43
N ALA A 117 -9.43 15.22 -10.64
CA ALA A 117 -9.00 14.10 -11.48
C ALA A 117 -7.73 14.46 -12.25
#